data_AF-A0A2D5RXQ3-F1
#
_entry.id   AF-A0A2D5RXQ3-F1
#
_cell.length_a   1.000
_cell.length_b   1.000
_cell.length_c   1.000
_cell.angle_alpha   90.00
_cell.angle_beta   90.00
_cell.angle_gamma   90.00
#
_symmetry.space_group_name_H-M   'P 1'
#
loop_
_entity.id
_entity.type
_entity.pdbx_description
1 polymer ?
#
loop_
_entity_poly.entity_id
_entity_poly.type
_entity_poly.pdbx_seq_one_letter_code
_entity_poly.pdbx_strand_id
1 'polypeptide(L)'
;MEMENLRQLKFWLDDNVDQGTDIVFGEHKGVEIKSEALLRSLSSAMNALTKFNDCFVVLGRVADMDDILIFINAMDIECARQKFLELLKHEQHWDGKSDIYIEFCIPLSDYAVNNVYKNTDTSTVYTLQNHETTL
;
A
#
# COMPACT_ATOMS: atom_id res chain seq x y z
N MET A 1 2.97 -4.72 15.96
CA MET A 1 3.68 -5.62 16.89
C MET A 1 4.02 -6.97 16.25
N GLU A 2 3.17 -7.54 15.39
CA GLU A 2 3.42 -8.87 14.77
C GLU A 2 4.48 -8.86 13.64
N MET A 3 4.58 -7.79 12.85
CA MET A 3 5.56 -7.70 11.74
C MET A 3 7.03 -7.59 12.19
N GLU A 4 7.26 -7.02 13.38
CA GLU A 4 8.63 -6.87 13.90
C GLU A 4 9.22 -8.23 14.31
N ASN A 5 8.40 -9.10 14.91
CA ASN A 5 8.80 -10.47 15.25
C ASN A 5 9.11 -11.29 13.99
N LEU A 6 8.33 -11.10 12.91
CA LEU A 6 8.59 -11.74 11.61
C LEU A 6 9.90 -11.26 10.97
N ARG A 7 10.22 -9.95 11.08
CA ARG A 7 11.51 -9.40 10.61
C ARG A 7 12.69 -9.98 11.37
N GLN A 8 12.58 -10.07 12.70
CA GLN A 8 13.63 -10.66 13.54
C GLN A 8 13.85 -12.14 13.21
N LEU A 9 12.77 -12.90 13.00
CA LEU A 9 12.86 -14.29 12.58
C LEU A 9 13.52 -14.42 11.20
N LYS A 10 13.16 -13.57 10.24
CA LYS A 10 13.81 -13.56 8.92
C LYS A 10 15.30 -13.28 9.03
N PHE A 11 15.68 -12.24 9.77
CA PHE A 11 17.09 -11.85 9.96
C PHE A 11 17.90 -13.01 10.55
N TRP A 12 17.35 -13.67 11.57
CA TRP A 12 18.02 -14.82 12.18
C TRP A 12 18.13 -16.01 11.21
N LEU A 13 17.11 -16.30 10.40
CA LEU A 13 17.17 -17.35 9.38
C LEU A 13 18.19 -17.04 8.28
N ASP A 14 18.26 -15.78 7.82
CA ASP A 14 19.25 -15.27 6.86
C ASP A 14 20.68 -15.55 7.37
N ASP A 15 20.96 -15.12 8.61
CA ASP A 15 22.29 -15.25 9.23
C ASP A 15 22.74 -16.72 9.36
N ASN A 16 21.81 -17.62 9.71
CA ASN A 16 22.14 -19.05 9.81
C ASN A 16 22.39 -19.69 8.43
N VAL A 17 21.60 -19.32 7.41
CA VAL A 17 21.80 -19.82 6.05
C VAL A 17 23.12 -19.31 5.47
N ASP A 18 23.45 -18.03 5.67
CA ASP A 18 24.70 -17.42 5.19
C ASP A 18 25.93 -18.01 5.86
N GLN A 19 25.83 -18.40 7.14
CA GLN A 19 26.89 -19.10 7.87
C GLN A 19 27.00 -20.60 7.48
N GLY A 20 26.17 -21.09 6.55
CA GLY A 20 26.15 -22.49 6.14
C GLY A 20 25.59 -23.44 7.23
N THR A 21 24.91 -22.89 8.23
CA THR A 21 24.28 -23.65 9.32
C THR A 21 22.84 -23.96 8.93
N ASP A 22 22.65 -25.12 8.33
CA ASP A 22 21.35 -25.59 7.87
C ASP A 22 20.59 -26.22 9.04
N ILE A 23 19.65 -25.47 9.64
CA ILE A 23 18.91 -25.89 10.83
C ILE A 23 17.69 -26.69 10.40
N VAL A 24 17.53 -27.90 10.93
CA VAL A 24 16.34 -28.75 10.71
C VAL A 24 15.29 -28.43 11.77
N PHE A 25 14.14 -27.92 11.34
CA PHE A 25 13.01 -27.56 12.22
C PHE A 25 12.00 -28.70 12.40
N GLY A 26 12.05 -29.69 11.52
CA GLY A 26 11.18 -30.85 11.57
C GLY A 26 11.25 -31.66 10.30
N GLU A 27 10.37 -32.64 10.19
CA GLU A 27 10.29 -33.52 9.04
C GLU A 27 8.83 -33.65 8.62
N HIS A 28 8.57 -33.63 7.32
CA HIS A 28 7.26 -33.91 6.76
C HIS A 28 7.38 -34.94 5.64
N LYS A 29 6.77 -36.11 5.82
CA LYS A 29 6.76 -37.21 4.83
C LYS A 29 8.16 -37.63 4.37
N GLY A 30 9.14 -37.72 5.27
CA GLY A 30 10.51 -38.09 4.90
C GLY A 30 11.37 -36.93 4.39
N VAL A 31 10.84 -35.71 4.35
CA VAL A 31 11.56 -34.51 3.90
C VAL A 31 11.85 -33.62 5.09
N GLU A 32 13.13 -33.34 5.35
CA GLU A 32 13.56 -32.38 6.35
C GLU A 32 13.13 -30.96 5.96
N ILE A 33 12.48 -30.27 6.89
CA ILE A 33 12.15 -28.85 6.77
C ILE A 33 13.31 -28.06 7.36
N LYS A 34 14.09 -27.45 6.47
CA LYS A 34 15.32 -26.74 6.84
C LYS A 34 15.16 -25.22 6.88
N SER A 35 16.13 -24.52 7.46
CA SER A 35 16.17 -23.06 7.55
C SER A 35 16.03 -22.40 6.18
N GLU A 36 16.68 -22.94 5.15
CA GLU A 36 16.57 -22.42 3.79
C GLU A 36 15.13 -22.48 3.24
N ALA A 37 14.44 -23.61 3.43
CA ALA A 37 13.07 -23.79 2.98
C ALA A 37 12.11 -22.83 3.72
N LEU A 38 12.30 -22.69 5.04
CA LEU A 38 11.55 -21.74 5.88
C LEU A 38 11.82 -20.29 5.48
N LEU A 39 13.07 -19.91 5.21
CA LEU A 39 13.45 -18.57 4.79
C LEU A 39 12.76 -18.17 3.49
N ARG A 40 12.68 -19.08 2.51
CA ARG A 40 11.97 -18.84 1.25
C ARG A 40 10.48 -18.62 1.47
N SER A 41 9.83 -19.48 2.25
CA SER A 41 8.41 -19.34 2.58
C SER A 41 8.12 -18.05 3.35
N LEU A 42 8.95 -17.73 4.33
CA LEU A 42 8.84 -16.50 5.12
C LEU A 42 9.04 -15.26 4.27
N SER A 43 10.04 -15.24 3.39
CA SER A 43 10.28 -14.11 2.47
C SER A 43 9.10 -13.88 1.53
N SER A 44 8.49 -14.95 1.02
CA SER A 44 7.28 -14.87 0.20
C SER A 44 6.08 -14.31 0.98
N ALA A 45 5.85 -14.80 2.20
CA ALA A 45 4.80 -14.31 3.09
C ALA A 45 5.03 -12.83 3.46
N MET A 46 6.26 -12.46 3.80
CA MET A 46 6.63 -11.07 4.10
C MET A 46 6.43 -10.16 2.90
N ASN A 47 6.79 -10.59 1.67
CA ASN A 47 6.53 -9.83 0.45
C ASN A 47 5.03 -9.66 0.16
N ALA A 48 4.21 -10.67 0.48
CA ALA A 48 2.77 -10.55 0.37
C ALA A 48 2.21 -9.57 1.41
N LEU A 49 2.76 -9.58 2.64
CA LEU A 49 2.36 -8.69 3.72
C LEU A 49 2.83 -7.24 3.51
N THR A 50 4.02 -7.01 2.95
CA THR A 50 4.49 -5.66 2.62
C THR A 50 3.68 -5.01 1.51
N LYS A 51 3.15 -5.79 0.55
CA LYS A 51 2.19 -5.27 -0.43
C LYS A 51 0.94 -4.65 0.22
N PHE A 52 0.55 -5.10 1.41
CA PHE A 52 -0.55 -4.50 2.16
C PHE A 52 -0.11 -3.27 2.99
N ASN A 53 1.16 -3.20 3.41
CA ASN A 53 1.70 -2.00 4.05
C ASN A 53 1.86 -0.83 3.06
N ASP A 54 2.12 -1.13 1.79
CA ASP A 54 2.22 -0.15 0.72
C ASP A 54 0.85 0.09 0.04
N CYS A 55 -0.25 -0.30 0.68
CA CYS A 55 -1.60 -0.10 0.16
C CYS A 55 -2.27 1.07 0.89
N PHE A 56 -2.91 1.94 0.13
CA PHE A 56 -3.62 3.11 0.62
C PHE A 56 -5.08 3.04 0.22
N VAL A 57 -5.97 3.48 1.10
CA VAL A 57 -7.39 3.67 0.83
C VAL A 57 -7.60 5.15 0.53
N VAL A 58 -8.08 5.45 -0.67
CA VAL A 58 -8.32 6.82 -1.13
C VAL A 58 -9.78 6.98 -1.53
N LEU A 59 -10.42 8.03 -1.03
CA LEU A 59 -11.78 8.43 -1.41
C LEU A 59 -11.73 9.83 -2.01
N GLY A 60 -12.41 10.03 -3.13
CA GLY A 60 -12.52 11.34 -3.77
C GLY A 60 -13.41 11.34 -5.00
N ARG A 61 -13.51 12.50 -5.64
CA ARG A 61 -14.36 12.75 -6.82
C ARG A 61 -13.89 13.95 -7.63
N VAL A 62 -14.25 13.99 -8.89
CA VAL A 62 -14.37 15.20 -9.70
C VAL A 62 -15.61 15.98 -9.21
N ALA A 63 -15.57 17.30 -9.31
CA ALA A 63 -16.70 18.17 -8.99
C ALA A 63 -17.99 17.67 -9.68
N ASP A 64 -19.10 17.74 -8.94
CA ASP A 64 -20.44 17.30 -9.38
C ASP A 64 -20.59 15.81 -9.74
N MET A 65 -19.58 14.98 -9.44
CA MET A 65 -19.63 13.52 -9.59
C MET A 65 -19.78 12.80 -8.24
N ASP A 66 -20.12 11.51 -8.29
CA ASP A 66 -20.18 10.63 -7.11
C ASP A 66 -18.79 10.34 -6.53
N ASP A 67 -18.71 10.06 -5.23
CA ASP A 67 -17.47 9.66 -4.58
C ASP A 67 -17.04 8.24 -4.98
N ILE A 68 -15.74 8.06 -5.24
CA ILE A 68 -15.15 6.75 -5.56
C ILE A 68 -14.07 6.42 -4.53
N LEU A 69 -14.20 5.22 -3.95
CA LEU A 69 -13.22 4.61 -3.06
C LEU A 69 -12.33 3.64 -3.84
N ILE A 70 -11.01 3.85 -3.82
CA ILE A 70 -10.02 3.01 -4.50
C ILE A 70 -8.92 2.58 -3.52
N PHE A 71 -8.49 1.33 -3.64
CA PHE A 71 -7.31 0.78 -2.97
C PHE A 71 -6.11 0.89 -3.91
N ILE A 72 -5.05 1.58 -3.48
CA ILE A 72 -3.91 1.93 -4.33
C ILE A 72 -2.62 1.43 -3.70
N ASN A 73 -1.85 0.67 -4.47
CA ASN A 73 -0.49 0.32 -4.09
C ASN A 73 0.48 1.47 -4.43
N ALA A 74 1.16 2.02 -3.43
CA ALA A 74 2.08 3.13 -3.54
C ALA A 74 3.13 3.08 -2.41
N MET A 75 4.30 3.68 -2.64
CA MET A 75 5.37 3.70 -1.63
C MET A 75 5.07 4.68 -0.50
N ASP A 76 4.27 5.71 -0.76
CA ASP A 76 3.89 6.75 0.17
C ASP A 76 2.53 7.38 -0.21
N ILE A 77 2.01 8.23 0.69
CA ILE A 77 0.71 8.89 0.56
C ILE A 77 0.61 9.81 -0.66
N GLU A 78 1.70 10.47 -1.06
CA GLU A 78 1.71 11.39 -2.20
C GLU A 78 1.67 10.61 -3.53
N CYS A 79 2.42 9.52 -3.61
CA CYS A 79 2.37 8.59 -4.72
C CYS A 79 0.98 7.93 -4.84
N ALA A 80 0.34 7.60 -3.71
CA ALA A 80 -1.04 7.09 -3.70
C ALA A 80 -2.03 8.13 -4.26
N ARG A 81 -1.95 9.38 -3.80
CA ARG A 81 -2.78 10.49 -4.29
C ARG A 81 -2.59 10.73 -5.78
N GLN A 82 -1.35 10.78 -6.28
CA GLN A 82 -1.08 10.97 -7.70
C GLN A 82 -1.67 9.84 -8.55
N LYS A 83 -1.48 8.58 -8.14
CA LYS A 83 -2.08 7.43 -8.83
C LYS A 83 -3.60 7.47 -8.78
N PHE A 84 -4.17 7.89 -7.65
CA PHE A 84 -5.61 8.08 -7.51
C PHE A 84 -6.13 9.11 -8.51
N LEU A 85 -5.47 10.28 -8.60
CA LEU A 85 -5.86 11.33 -9.52
C LEU A 85 -5.87 10.84 -10.97
N GLU A 86 -4.83 10.13 -11.41
CA GLU A 86 -4.78 9.61 -12.78
C GLU A 86 -5.90 8.61 -13.08
N LEU A 87 -6.20 7.72 -12.12
CA LEU A 87 -7.31 6.77 -12.25
C LEU A 87 -8.66 7.48 -12.25
N LEU A 88 -8.86 8.43 -11.34
CA LEU A 88 -10.10 9.18 -11.18
C LEU A 88 -10.41 10.01 -12.42
N LYS A 89 -9.39 10.67 -13.01
CA LYS A 89 -9.53 11.43 -14.25
C LYS A 89 -10.05 10.56 -15.39
N HIS A 90 -9.56 9.32 -15.49
CA HIS A 90 -10.02 8.39 -16.50
C HIS A 90 -11.44 7.90 -16.21
N GLU A 91 -11.70 7.45 -14.98
CA GLU A 91 -12.96 6.83 -14.58
C GLU A 91 -14.15 7.80 -14.63
N GLN A 92 -13.94 9.05 -14.23
CA GLN A 92 -14.98 10.09 -14.24
C GLN A 92 -14.90 11.01 -15.47
N HIS A 93 -14.14 10.61 -16.49
CA HIS A 93 -14.01 11.36 -17.75
C HIS A 93 -13.73 12.85 -17.53
N TRP A 94 -12.74 13.14 -16.70
CA TRP A 94 -12.42 14.50 -16.28
C TRP A 94 -12.13 15.40 -17.48
N ASP A 95 -12.77 16.57 -17.50
CA ASP A 95 -12.74 17.53 -18.61
C ASP A 95 -11.51 18.45 -18.63
N GLY A 96 -10.61 18.29 -17.66
CA GLY A 96 -9.42 19.14 -17.50
C GLY A 96 -9.66 20.49 -16.83
N LYS A 97 -10.90 20.76 -16.38
CA LYS A 97 -11.30 22.07 -15.83
C LYS A 97 -12.00 21.96 -14.49
N SER A 98 -12.77 20.89 -14.28
CA SER A 98 -13.51 20.65 -13.06
C SER A 98 -12.55 20.43 -11.90
N ASP A 99 -12.89 20.90 -10.71
CA ASP A 99 -12.07 20.65 -9.52
C ASP A 99 -12.08 19.16 -9.15
N ILE A 100 -11.00 18.68 -8.55
CA ILE A 100 -10.91 17.33 -8.00
C ILE A 100 -10.74 17.43 -6.49
N TYR A 101 -11.59 16.69 -5.77
CA TYR A 101 -11.59 16.60 -4.32
C TYR A 101 -11.13 15.20 -3.89
N ILE A 102 -10.14 15.17 -3.00
CA ILE A 102 -9.79 13.95 -2.25
C ILE A 102 -10.29 14.17 -0.83
N GLU A 103 -11.20 13.33 -0.37
CA GLU A 103 -11.79 13.41 0.98
C GLU A 103 -10.81 12.86 2.03
N PHE A 104 -10.23 11.70 1.75
CA PHE A 104 -9.13 11.15 2.55
C PHE A 104 -8.22 10.24 1.74
N CYS A 105 -7.00 10.07 2.23
CA CYS A 105 -6.01 9.12 1.75
C CYS A 105 -5.25 8.59 2.96
N ILE A 106 -5.43 7.32 3.32
CA ILE A 106 -4.80 6.72 4.50
C ILE A 106 -4.17 5.37 4.16
N PRO A 107 -3.13 4.94 4.89
CA PRO A 107 -2.66 3.56 4.81
C PRO A 107 -3.79 2.58 5.11
N LEU A 108 -3.83 1.44 4.40
CA LEU A 108 -4.82 0.39 4.63
C LEU A 108 -4.75 -0.17 6.06
N SER A 109 -3.57 -0.14 6.69
CA SER A 109 -3.40 -0.51 8.11
C SER A 109 -4.22 0.34 9.06
N ASP A 110 -4.54 1.57 8.66
CA ASP A 110 -5.24 2.55 9.49
C ASP A 110 -6.75 2.58 9.16
N TYR A 111 -7.17 1.81 8.16
CA TYR A 111 -8.57 1.68 7.77
C TYR A 111 -9.31 0.72 8.73
N ALA A 112 -10.24 1.29 9.50
CA ALA A 112 -11.20 0.59 10.35
C ALA A 112 -12.62 0.56 9.74
N VAL A 113 -13.25 -0.61 9.79
CA VAL A 113 -14.67 -0.80 9.42
C VAL A 113 -15.57 -0.09 10.42
N ASN A 114 -16.67 0.51 9.95
CA ASN A 114 -17.61 1.30 10.75
C ASN A 114 -16.98 2.54 11.41
N ASN A 115 -15.81 2.98 10.94
CA ASN A 115 -15.24 4.26 11.33
C ASN A 115 -15.70 5.38 10.42
N VAL A 116 -15.86 6.57 10.98
CA VAL A 116 -16.28 7.76 10.23
C VAL A 116 -15.05 8.62 9.97
N TYR A 117 -14.57 8.63 8.73
CA TYR A 117 -13.46 9.47 8.31
C TYR A 117 -13.97 10.88 8.03
N LYS A 118 -13.59 11.83 8.90
CA LYS A 118 -13.89 13.25 8.78
C LYS A 118 -12.60 14.00 9.11
N ASN A 119 -11.85 14.50 8.13
CA ASN A 119 -11.14 15.76 8.32
C ASN A 119 -10.43 16.33 7.10
N THR A 120 -10.41 17.67 7.16
CA THR A 120 -9.76 18.65 6.29
C THR A 120 -8.23 18.53 6.19
N ASP A 121 -7.57 17.79 7.09
CA ASP A 121 -6.10 17.64 7.11
C ASP A 121 -5.58 16.63 6.07
N THR A 122 -6.44 15.70 5.63
CA THR A 122 -6.15 14.77 4.52
C THR A 122 -6.79 15.19 3.21
N SER A 123 -7.69 16.18 3.24
CA SER A 123 -8.32 16.73 2.05
C SER A 123 -7.45 17.84 1.47
N THR A 124 -6.79 17.54 0.37
CA THR A 124 -6.10 18.56 -0.41
C THR A 124 -7.01 18.93 -1.58
N VAL A 125 -7.40 20.20 -1.66
CA VAL A 125 -8.09 20.72 -2.85
C VAL A 125 -7.03 20.87 -3.94
N TYR A 126 -7.08 20.02 -4.96
CA TYR A 126 -6.19 20.11 -6.10
C TYR A 126 -6.86 20.96 -7.19
N THR A 127 -6.57 22.26 -7.18
CA THR A 127 -6.92 23.14 -8.29
C THR A 127 -5.76 23.14 -9.29
N LEU A 128 -5.93 22.45 -10.44
CA LEU A 128 -4.94 22.51 -11.51
C LEU A 128 -5.06 23.88 -12.21
N GLN A 129 -4.21 24.83 -11.81
CA GLN A 129 -4.10 26.11 -12.52
C GLN A 129 -3.48 25.84 -13.90
N ASN A 130 -4.31 25.92 -14.94
CA ASN A 130 -3.82 26.00 -16.30
C ASN A 130 -3.01 27.29 -16.44
N HIS A 131 -1.68 27.17 -16.54
CA HIS A 131 -0.87 28.23 -17.12
C HIS A 131 -1.28 28.37 -18.59
N GLU A 132 -2.21 29.28 -18.84
CA GLU A 132 -2.32 29.91 -20.14
C GLU A 132 -1.03 30.70 -20.36
N THR A 133 -0.11 30.10 -21.12
CA THR A 133 0.99 30.83 -21.76
C THR A 133 0.36 31.74 -22.80
N THR A 134 0.03 32.97 -22.40
CA THR A 134 -0.32 34.02 -23.34
C THR A 134 0.98 34.50 -24.01
N LEU A 135 0.93 34.48 -25.35
CA LEU A 135 1.95 34.94 -26.32
C LEU A 135 2.61 36.27 -25.97
#